data_AF-A0AAV8VB64-F1
#
_entry.id   AF-A0AAV8VB64-F1
#
_cell.length_a   1.000
_cell.length_b   1.000
_cell.length_c   1.000
_cell.angle_alpha   90.00
_cell.angle_beta   90.00
_cell.angle_gamma   90.00
#
_symmetry.space_group_name_H-M   'P 1'
#
loop_
_entity.id
_entity.type
_entity.pdbx_description
1 polymer ?
#
loop_
_entity_poly.entity_id
_entity_poly.type
_entity_poly.pdbx_seq_one_letter_code
_entity_poly.pdbx_strand_id
1 'polypeptide(L)'
;MGIIFGKKKQVSRVTEQDRAILQLKQQRDKMKQYQKRIEQTLNSDKELAKKLLSKGQKERAKLLLKKKRFQEQLLIKTDAQLENLEKLTHDIEFAQVELQVVDGLKKGNEALKKVNEALNIEDIESILDDTRQSIDKQNEINELLSGRLTDEDEEAVEQELADIISEQLPEIPSEEPVGHEAITEEPAKGRLHVSRSLTGLVSDYMPSQQLHKDIHHFMKANMQFLQIIHRYITVIANSRAQIHK
;
A
#
# COMPACT_ATOMS: atom_id res chain seq x y z
N MET A 1 2.58 -60.98 -10.25
CA MET A 1 1.52 -60.11 -10.81
C MET A 1 0.75 -59.48 -9.66
N GLY A 2 0.72 -58.15 -9.60
CA GLY A 2 -0.15 -57.34 -8.72
C GLY A 2 0.33 -57.18 -7.26
N ILE A 3 0.20 -56.04 -6.59
CA ILE A 3 -0.42 -54.75 -6.91
C ILE A 3 0.38 -53.66 -6.17
N ILE A 4 0.93 -52.72 -6.93
CA ILE A 4 1.59 -51.52 -6.44
C ILE A 4 0.48 -50.53 -6.05
N PHE A 5 0.11 -50.49 -4.78
CA PHE A 5 -0.72 -49.41 -4.24
C PHE A 5 0.17 -48.18 -4.01
N GLY A 6 0.37 -47.42 -5.09
CA GLY A 6 0.90 -46.06 -5.02
C GLY A 6 -0.07 -45.18 -4.22
N LYS A 7 0.24 -44.93 -2.94
CA LYS A 7 -0.42 -43.88 -2.16
C LYS A 7 -0.18 -42.56 -2.89
N LYS A 8 -1.21 -42.06 -3.59
CA LYS A 8 -1.24 -40.68 -4.08
C LYS A 8 -0.97 -39.79 -2.86
N LYS A 9 0.19 -39.14 -2.85
CA LYS A 9 0.60 -38.18 -1.81
C LYS A 9 -0.45 -37.07 -1.84
N GLN A 10 -1.39 -37.09 -0.89
CA GLN A 10 -2.33 -35.99 -0.73
C GLN A 10 -1.49 -34.72 -0.54
N VAL A 11 -1.60 -33.79 -1.49
CA VAL A 11 -0.97 -32.48 -1.39
C VAL A 11 -1.64 -31.83 -0.18
N SER A 12 -0.93 -31.74 0.93
CA SER A 12 -1.51 -31.24 2.17
C SER A 12 -1.96 -29.79 1.96
N ARG A 13 -3.23 -29.49 2.27
CA ARG A 13 -3.77 -28.12 2.36
C ARG A 13 -3.01 -27.22 3.36
N VAL A 14 -2.10 -27.81 4.13
CA VAL A 14 -1.28 -27.15 5.13
C VAL A 14 0.03 -26.72 4.47
N THR A 15 0.26 -25.42 4.43
CA THR A 15 1.50 -24.81 3.94
C THR A 15 2.64 -25.00 4.94
N GLU A 16 3.89 -24.78 4.53
CA GLU A 16 5.03 -24.85 5.45
C GLU A 16 4.96 -23.77 6.53
N GLN A 17 4.39 -22.62 6.17
CA GLN A 17 4.09 -21.50 7.05
C GLN A 17 3.08 -21.89 8.14
N ASP A 18 1.99 -22.56 7.76
CA ASP A 18 0.98 -23.04 8.72
C ASP A 18 1.59 -24.02 9.74
N ARG A 19 2.55 -24.86 9.30
CA ARG A 19 3.29 -25.77 10.19
C ARG A 19 4.19 -25.00 11.15
N ALA A 20 4.87 -23.96 10.68
CA ALA A 20 5.72 -23.13 11.53
C ALA A 20 4.89 -22.38 12.59
N ILE A 21 3.76 -21.78 12.20
CA ILE A 21 2.81 -21.12 13.12
C ILE A 21 2.28 -22.12 14.15
N LEU A 22 1.93 -23.34 13.72
CA LEU A 22 1.46 -24.39 14.63
C LEU A 22 2.55 -24.77 15.66
N GLN A 23 3.80 -24.94 15.23
CA GLN A 23 4.91 -25.26 16.12
C GLN A 23 5.16 -24.15 17.14
N LEU A 24 5.12 -22.88 16.72
CA LEU A 24 5.26 -21.73 17.62
C LEU A 24 4.12 -21.67 18.64
N LYS A 25 2.88 -21.89 18.20
CA LYS A 25 1.70 -21.94 19.08
C LYS A 25 1.80 -23.09 20.09
N GLN A 26 2.23 -24.28 19.67
CA GLN A 26 2.49 -25.40 20.57
C GLN A 26 3.57 -25.09 21.61
N GLN A 27 4.65 -24.42 21.20
CA GLN A 27 5.73 -24.04 22.10
C GLN A 27 5.26 -22.98 23.12
N ARG A 28 4.48 -22.00 22.68
CA ARG A 28 3.84 -21.00 23.54
C ARG A 28 2.95 -21.67 24.58
N ASP A 29 2.12 -22.63 24.18
CA ASP A 29 1.20 -23.32 25.09
C ASP A 29 1.97 -24.16 26.13
N LYS A 30 3.08 -24.81 25.72
CA LYS A 30 3.99 -25.49 26.66
C LYS A 30 4.63 -24.51 27.64
N MET A 31 5.03 -23.32 27.19
CA MET A 31 5.60 -22.28 28.05
C MET A 31 4.55 -21.76 29.06
N LYS A 32 3.30 -21.54 28.64
CA LYS A 32 2.18 -21.18 29.53
C LYS A 32 1.92 -22.24 30.59
N GLN A 33 1.96 -23.52 30.21
CA GLN A 33 1.86 -24.61 31.18
C GLN A 33 3.03 -24.63 32.17
N TYR A 34 4.24 -24.37 31.71
CA TYR A 34 5.42 -24.29 32.55
C TYR A 34 5.36 -23.12 33.54
N GLN A 35 4.96 -21.94 33.07
CA GLN A 35 4.67 -20.76 33.90
C GLN A 35 3.70 -21.08 35.03
N LYS A 36 2.55 -21.67 34.71
CA LYS A 36 1.53 -22.05 35.71
C LYS A 36 2.07 -23.02 36.76
N ARG A 37 2.93 -23.98 36.37
CA ARG A 37 3.59 -24.91 37.31
C ARG A 37 4.56 -24.19 38.24
N ILE A 38 5.34 -23.23 37.73
CA ILE A 38 6.25 -22.43 38.56
C ILE A 38 5.46 -21.59 39.57
N GLU A 39 4.38 -20.92 39.14
CA GLU A 39 3.53 -20.12 40.03
C GLU A 39 2.91 -20.96 41.17
N GLN A 40 2.42 -22.15 40.86
CA GLN A 40 1.92 -23.09 41.87
C GLN A 40 3.02 -23.51 42.86
N THR A 41 4.23 -23.75 42.36
CA THR A 41 5.39 -24.09 43.19
C THR A 41 5.81 -22.92 44.08
N LEU A 42 5.81 -21.68 43.55
CA LEU A 42 6.13 -20.47 44.30
C LEU A 42 5.14 -20.23 45.45
N ASN A 43 3.84 -20.46 45.21
CA ASN A 43 2.82 -20.36 46.24
C ASN A 43 3.02 -21.43 47.33
N SER A 44 3.29 -22.67 46.93
CA SER A 44 3.57 -23.77 47.85
C SER A 44 4.83 -23.51 48.69
N ASP A 45 5.91 -23.05 48.07
CA ASP A 45 7.16 -22.69 48.75
C ASP A 45 6.92 -21.52 49.72
N LYS A 46 6.10 -20.52 49.37
CA LYS A 46 5.74 -19.42 50.28
C LYS A 46 5.03 -19.91 51.54
N GLU A 47 4.09 -20.83 51.42
CA GLU A 47 3.41 -21.44 52.57
C GLU A 47 4.35 -22.30 53.41
N LEU A 48 5.20 -23.09 52.77
CA LEU A 48 6.15 -23.95 53.45
C LEU A 48 7.21 -23.14 54.21
N ALA A 49 7.67 -22.01 53.65
CA ALA A 49 8.54 -21.07 54.33
C ALA A 49 7.88 -20.50 55.59
N LYS A 50 6.60 -20.10 55.53
CA LYS A 50 5.85 -19.64 56.72
C LYS A 50 5.76 -20.72 57.79
N LYS A 51 5.46 -21.97 57.42
CA LYS A 51 5.41 -23.11 58.34
C LYS A 51 6.78 -23.37 58.99
N LEU A 52 7.87 -23.31 58.24
CA LEU A 52 9.23 -23.50 58.78
C LEU A 52 9.64 -22.39 59.76
N LEU A 53 9.24 -21.14 59.48
CA LEU A 53 9.46 -20.02 60.39
C LEU A 53 8.70 -20.19 61.71
N SER A 54 7.43 -20.63 61.66
CA SER A 54 6.64 -20.92 62.87
C SER A 54 7.23 -22.04 63.74
N LYS A 55 7.97 -22.97 63.13
CA LYS A 55 8.68 -24.07 63.80
C LYS A 55 10.10 -23.71 64.27
N GLY A 56 10.51 -22.44 64.13
CA GLY A 56 11.85 -21.96 64.51
C GLY A 56 12.99 -22.41 63.58
N GLN A 57 12.71 -23.10 62.46
CA GLN A 57 13.71 -23.64 61.55
C GLN A 57 14.20 -22.58 60.53
N LYS A 58 14.90 -21.56 61.02
CA LYS A 58 15.34 -20.39 60.23
C LYS A 58 16.24 -20.73 59.03
N GLU A 59 17.22 -21.62 59.20
CA GLU A 59 18.14 -21.98 58.11
C GLU A 59 17.44 -22.68 56.93
N ARG A 60 16.49 -23.57 57.23
CA ARG A 60 15.67 -24.24 56.20
C ARG A 60 14.75 -23.26 55.49
N ALA A 61 14.14 -22.33 56.23
CA ALA A 61 13.32 -21.27 55.64
C ALA A 61 14.15 -20.38 54.70
N LYS A 62 15.37 -20.01 55.09
CA LYS A 62 16.29 -19.21 54.27
C LYS A 62 16.67 -19.92 52.96
N LEU A 63 16.97 -21.23 53.01
CA LEU A 63 17.23 -22.03 51.81
C LEU A 63 16.03 -22.02 50.85
N LEU A 64 14.82 -22.18 51.40
CA LEU A 64 13.60 -22.18 50.61
C LEU A 64 13.32 -20.82 49.94
N LEU A 65 13.58 -19.72 50.65
CA LEU A 65 13.46 -18.38 50.09
C LEU A 65 14.49 -18.11 48.98
N LYS A 66 15.70 -18.68 49.07
CA LYS A 66 16.67 -18.63 47.95
C LYS A 66 16.16 -19.37 46.72
N LYS A 67 15.60 -20.58 46.91
CA LYS A 67 14.96 -21.35 45.83
C LYS A 67 13.81 -20.57 45.19
N LYS A 68 12.95 -19.95 46.01
CA LYS A 68 11.85 -19.09 45.56
C LYS A 68 12.37 -17.95 44.67
N ARG A 69 13.40 -17.22 45.11
CA ARG A 69 13.98 -16.12 44.33
C ARG A 69 14.56 -16.57 42.98
N PHE A 70 15.18 -17.75 42.94
CA PHE A 70 15.66 -18.33 41.68
C PHE A 70 14.51 -18.67 40.72
N GLN A 71 13.41 -19.24 41.24
CA GLN A 71 12.21 -19.53 40.45
C GLN A 71 11.51 -18.26 39.94
N GLU A 72 11.48 -17.18 40.73
CA GLU A 72 10.98 -15.88 40.27
C GLU A 72 11.81 -15.33 39.10
N GLN A 73 13.14 -15.44 39.16
CA GLN A 73 14.00 -15.05 38.02
C GLN A 73 13.75 -15.90 36.78
N LEU A 74 13.48 -17.20 36.97
CA LEU A 74 13.15 -18.10 35.86
C LEU A 74 11.79 -17.78 35.24
N LEU A 75 10.82 -17.35 36.06
CA LEU A 75 9.51 -16.89 35.61
C LEU A 75 9.65 -15.66 34.71
N ILE A 76 10.41 -14.65 35.14
CA ILE A 76 10.68 -13.43 34.34
C ILE A 76 11.30 -13.78 32.98
N LYS A 77 12.27 -14.71 32.96
CA LYS A 77 12.87 -15.18 31.69
C LYS A 77 11.86 -15.90 30.80
N THR A 78 10.98 -16.68 31.40
CA THR A 78 9.91 -17.42 30.68
C THR A 78 8.90 -16.43 30.08
N ASP A 79 8.51 -15.40 30.82
CA ASP A 79 7.61 -14.35 30.34
C ASP A 79 8.21 -13.60 29.15
N ALA A 80 9.49 -13.23 29.22
CA ALA A 80 10.19 -12.61 28.09
C ALA A 80 10.27 -13.53 26.85
N GLN A 81 10.49 -14.82 27.05
CA GLN A 81 10.47 -15.80 25.96
C GLN A 81 9.08 -15.97 25.35
N LEU A 82 8.03 -15.91 26.17
CA LEU A 82 6.65 -16.00 25.74
C LEU A 82 6.24 -14.79 24.92
N GLU A 83 6.62 -13.58 25.34
CA GLU A 83 6.44 -12.36 24.56
C GLU A 83 7.14 -12.45 23.20
N ASN A 84 8.38 -12.96 23.16
CA ASN A 84 9.11 -13.16 21.91
C ASN A 84 8.42 -14.17 20.99
N LEU A 85 7.88 -15.27 21.51
CA LEU A 85 7.11 -16.25 20.72
C LEU A 85 5.82 -15.65 20.16
N GLU A 86 5.13 -14.82 20.94
CA GLU A 86 3.91 -14.15 20.49
C GLU A 86 4.21 -13.11 19.39
N LYS A 87 5.29 -12.33 19.52
CA LYS A 87 5.77 -11.43 18.47
C LYS A 87 6.12 -12.18 17.18
N LEU A 88 6.95 -13.23 17.28
CA LEU A 88 7.33 -14.04 16.11
C LEU A 88 6.12 -14.68 15.41
N THR A 89 5.11 -15.10 16.17
CA THR A 89 3.87 -15.64 15.59
C THR A 89 3.13 -14.56 14.80
N HIS A 90 3.01 -13.36 15.36
CA HIS A 90 2.36 -12.23 14.70
C HIS A 90 3.12 -11.79 13.43
N ASP A 91 4.45 -11.71 13.50
CA ASP A 91 5.30 -11.32 12.37
C ASP A 91 5.14 -12.29 11.19
N ILE A 92 5.06 -13.60 11.45
CA ILE A 92 4.85 -14.61 10.41
C ILE A 92 3.45 -14.51 9.82
N GLU A 93 2.43 -14.32 10.66
CA GLU A 93 1.05 -14.12 10.20
C GLU A 93 0.93 -12.85 9.34
N PHE A 94 1.62 -11.77 9.72
CA PHE A 94 1.67 -10.54 8.95
C PHE A 94 2.40 -10.72 7.60
N ALA A 95 3.56 -11.39 7.59
CA ALA A 95 4.29 -11.69 6.36
C ALA A 95 3.47 -12.54 5.38
N GLN A 96 2.57 -13.40 5.87
CA GLN A 96 1.64 -14.15 5.03
C GLN A 96 0.62 -13.24 4.33
N VAL A 97 0.13 -12.21 5.03
CA VAL A 97 -0.76 -11.19 4.43
C VAL A 97 0.01 -10.35 3.42
N GLU A 98 1.24 -9.93 3.74
CA GLU A 98 2.09 -9.19 2.79
C GLU A 98 2.32 -9.98 1.50
N LEU A 99 2.57 -11.28 1.59
CA LEU A 99 2.70 -12.14 0.42
C LEU A 99 1.42 -12.16 -0.43
N GLN A 100 0.24 -12.23 0.20
CA GLN A 100 -1.04 -12.18 -0.51
C GLN A 100 -1.26 -10.83 -1.21
N VAL A 101 -0.86 -9.72 -0.58
CA VAL A 101 -0.91 -8.40 -1.18
C VAL A 101 -0.01 -8.34 -2.41
N VAL A 102 1.23 -8.82 -2.32
CA VAL A 102 2.17 -8.87 -3.44
C VAL A 102 1.62 -9.71 -4.60
N ASP A 103 1.02 -10.87 -4.31
CA ASP A 103 0.40 -11.71 -5.34
C ASP A 103 -0.85 -11.05 -5.95
N GLY A 104 -1.62 -10.30 -5.16
CA GLY A 104 -2.71 -9.47 -5.65
C GLY A 104 -2.22 -8.38 -6.62
N LEU A 105 -1.14 -7.68 -6.27
CA LEU A 105 -0.51 -6.67 -7.12
C LEU A 105 0.02 -7.27 -8.43
N LYS A 106 0.63 -8.47 -8.40
CA LYS A 106 1.06 -9.17 -9.62
C LYS A 106 -0.11 -9.46 -10.55
N LYS A 107 -1.20 -10.03 -10.02
CA LYS A 107 -2.41 -10.31 -10.80
C LYS A 107 -3.04 -9.03 -11.35
N GLY A 108 -3.06 -7.95 -10.57
CA GLY A 108 -3.51 -6.64 -11.02
C GLY A 108 -2.66 -6.10 -12.17
N ASN A 109 -1.34 -6.24 -12.09
CA ASN A 109 -0.42 -5.84 -13.15
C ASN A 109 -0.62 -6.68 -14.43
N GLU A 110 -0.79 -8.00 -14.30
CA GLU A 110 -1.14 -8.87 -15.44
C GLU A 110 -2.47 -8.48 -16.10
N ALA A 111 -3.49 -8.15 -15.30
CA ALA A 111 -4.76 -7.66 -15.83
C ALA A 111 -4.59 -6.32 -16.57
N LEU A 112 -3.82 -5.39 -16.00
CA LEU A 112 -3.50 -4.11 -16.66
C LEU A 112 -2.74 -4.31 -17.96
N LYS A 113 -1.79 -5.25 -18.03
CA LYS A 113 -1.11 -5.59 -19.28
C LYS A 113 -2.07 -6.08 -20.35
N LYS A 114 -2.99 -6.98 -19.99
CA LYS A 114 -4.02 -7.47 -20.94
C LYS A 114 -4.95 -6.36 -21.41
N VAL A 115 -5.31 -5.42 -20.52
CA VAL A 115 -6.11 -4.24 -20.91
C VAL A 115 -5.30 -3.36 -21.85
N ASN A 116 -4.03 -3.11 -21.57
CA ASN A 116 -3.16 -2.33 -22.45
C ASN A 116 -2.88 -3.02 -23.79
N GLU A 117 -2.83 -4.35 -23.83
CA GLU A 117 -2.72 -5.14 -25.05
C GLU A 117 -4.02 -5.11 -25.86
N ALA A 118 -5.19 -5.14 -25.19
CA ALA A 118 -6.50 -5.05 -25.82
C ALA A 118 -6.84 -3.63 -26.32
N LEU A 119 -6.26 -2.61 -25.71
CA LEU A 119 -6.19 -1.26 -26.27
C LEU A 119 -5.14 -1.27 -27.40
N ASN A 120 -5.55 -1.74 -28.58
CA ASN A 120 -4.66 -1.85 -29.74
C ASN A 120 -3.99 -0.50 -30.02
N ILE A 121 -2.67 -0.52 -30.12
CA ILE A 121 -1.87 0.63 -30.56
C ILE A 121 -2.36 1.13 -31.92
N GLU A 122 -2.81 0.22 -32.79
CA GLU A 122 -3.39 0.52 -34.11
C GLU A 122 -4.64 1.40 -34.02
N ASP A 123 -5.53 1.17 -33.03
CA ASP A 123 -6.73 1.99 -32.84
C ASP A 123 -6.36 3.39 -32.32
N ILE A 124 -5.33 3.47 -31.46
CA ILE A 124 -4.81 4.74 -30.95
C ILE A 124 -4.12 5.53 -32.08
N GLU A 125 -3.33 4.87 -32.91
CA GLU A 125 -2.65 5.46 -34.07
C GLU A 125 -3.67 5.97 -35.11
N SER A 126 -4.71 5.19 -35.42
CA SER A 126 -5.80 5.61 -36.32
C SER A 126 -6.52 6.85 -35.79
N ILE A 127 -6.87 6.89 -34.50
CA ILE A 127 -7.55 8.06 -33.91
C ILE A 127 -6.64 9.30 -33.94
N LEU A 128 -5.35 9.14 -33.71
CA LEU A 128 -4.39 10.25 -33.77
C LEU A 128 -4.21 10.77 -35.19
N ASP A 129 -4.18 9.90 -36.20
CA ASP A 129 -4.08 10.31 -37.60
C ASP A 129 -5.38 10.94 -38.11
N ASP A 130 -6.56 10.42 -37.73
CA ASP A 130 -7.86 11.04 -38.02
C ASP A 130 -7.98 12.44 -37.39
N THR A 131 -7.43 12.61 -36.18
CA THR A 131 -7.39 13.90 -35.49
C THR A 131 -6.47 14.89 -36.21
N ARG A 132 -5.29 14.45 -36.64
CA ARG A 132 -4.36 15.28 -37.43
C ARG A 132 -4.99 15.71 -38.76
N GLN A 133 -5.58 14.78 -39.51
CA GLN A 133 -6.27 15.11 -40.76
C GLN A 133 -7.43 16.09 -40.55
N SER A 134 -8.15 15.99 -39.43
CA SER A 134 -9.23 16.93 -39.11
C SER A 134 -8.71 18.33 -38.79
N ILE A 135 -7.57 18.43 -38.09
CA ILE A 135 -6.89 19.70 -37.83
C ILE A 135 -6.37 20.31 -39.14
N ASP A 136 -5.76 19.51 -40.01
CA ASP A 136 -5.25 19.98 -41.31
C ASP A 136 -6.40 20.48 -42.20
N LYS A 137 -7.53 19.76 -42.25
CA LYS A 137 -8.74 20.22 -42.93
C LYS A 137 -9.29 21.51 -42.35
N GLN A 138 -9.30 21.65 -41.02
CA GLN A 138 -9.74 22.90 -40.40
C GLN A 138 -8.82 24.05 -40.76
N ASN A 139 -7.50 23.82 -40.83
CA ASN A 139 -6.54 24.82 -41.24
C ASN A 139 -6.69 25.17 -42.73
N GLU A 140 -6.92 24.19 -43.60
CA GLU A 140 -7.21 24.41 -45.02
C GLU A 140 -8.52 25.22 -45.19
N ILE A 141 -9.57 24.90 -44.43
CA ILE A 141 -10.81 25.68 -44.40
C ILE A 141 -10.53 27.11 -43.95
N ASN A 142 -9.76 27.29 -42.87
CA ASN A 142 -9.39 28.61 -42.36
C ASN A 142 -8.61 29.41 -43.41
N GLU A 143 -7.65 28.78 -44.11
CA GLU A 143 -6.83 29.41 -45.15
C GLU A 143 -7.66 29.78 -46.39
N LEU A 144 -8.59 28.91 -46.80
CA LEU A 144 -9.53 29.18 -47.90
C LEU A 144 -10.52 30.28 -47.55
N LEU A 145 -10.93 30.41 -46.29
CA LEU A 145 -11.79 31.48 -45.82
C LEU A 145 -11.02 32.80 -45.71
N SER A 146 -9.80 32.80 -45.17
CA SER A 146 -8.96 34.02 -45.08
C SER A 146 -8.47 34.51 -46.44
N GLY A 147 -8.30 33.62 -47.42
CA GLY A 147 -7.84 34.00 -48.76
C GLY A 147 -8.93 34.51 -49.71
N ARG A 148 -10.21 34.52 -49.29
CA ARG A 148 -11.37 34.87 -50.14
C ARG A 148 -12.14 36.10 -49.69
N LEU A 149 -11.95 36.55 -48.45
CA LEU A 149 -12.56 37.78 -47.96
C LEU A 149 -11.72 38.96 -48.45
N THR A 150 -12.39 40.02 -48.92
CA THR A 150 -11.72 41.29 -49.18
C THR A 150 -11.62 42.09 -47.89
N ASP A 151 -10.69 43.06 -47.82
CA ASP A 151 -10.54 43.92 -46.62
C ASP A 151 -11.87 44.61 -46.24
N GLU A 152 -12.72 44.93 -47.23
CA GLU A 152 -14.08 45.49 -47.02
C GLU A 152 -15.05 44.45 -46.41
N ASP A 153 -14.94 43.17 -46.77
CA ASP A 153 -15.76 42.10 -46.20
C ASP A 153 -15.31 41.78 -44.76
N GLU A 154 -14.01 41.83 -44.47
CA GLU A 154 -13.49 41.65 -43.11
C GLU A 154 -13.96 42.78 -42.18
N GLU A 155 -13.90 44.04 -42.62
CA GLU A 155 -14.44 45.18 -41.85
C GLU A 155 -15.95 45.06 -41.60
N ALA A 156 -16.73 44.56 -42.57
CA ALA A 156 -18.17 44.34 -42.42
C ALA A 156 -18.49 43.23 -41.40
N VAL A 157 -17.71 42.14 -41.41
CA VAL A 157 -17.84 41.04 -40.43
C VAL A 157 -17.41 41.48 -39.03
N GLU A 158 -16.35 42.29 -38.92
CA GLU A 158 -15.93 42.87 -37.63
C GLU A 158 -16.98 43.82 -37.06
N GLN A 159 -17.64 44.61 -37.91
CA GLN A 159 -18.76 45.47 -37.50
C GLN A 159 -19.96 44.64 -37.04
N GLU A 160 -20.37 43.61 -37.78
CA GLU A 160 -21.47 42.72 -37.37
C GLU A 160 -21.14 41.98 -36.06
N LEU A 161 -19.89 41.55 -35.87
CA LEU A 161 -19.42 40.96 -34.62
C LEU A 161 -19.47 41.96 -33.46
N ALA A 162 -19.07 43.21 -33.69
CA ALA A 162 -19.13 44.28 -32.68
C ALA A 162 -20.59 44.59 -32.30
N ASP A 163 -21.51 44.60 -33.26
CA ASP A 163 -22.93 44.81 -33.03
C ASP A 163 -23.52 43.67 -32.18
N ILE A 164 -23.23 42.40 -32.49
CA ILE A 164 -23.67 41.24 -31.70
C ILE A 164 -23.10 41.27 -30.27
N ILE A 165 -21.83 41.65 -30.11
CA ILE A 165 -21.21 41.80 -28.79
C ILE A 165 -21.89 42.93 -28.00
N SER A 166 -22.22 44.04 -28.67
CA SER A 166 -22.91 45.19 -28.06
C SER A 166 -24.36 44.87 -27.67
N GLU A 167 -25.07 44.06 -28.47
CA GLU A 167 -26.43 43.58 -28.17
C GLU A 167 -26.46 42.57 -27.00
N GLN A 168 -25.37 41.84 -26.76
CA GLN A 168 -25.24 40.87 -25.66
C GLN A 168 -24.68 41.46 -24.36
N LEU A 169 -24.17 42.69 -24.37
CA LEU A 169 -23.67 43.39 -23.18
C LEU A 169 -24.76 44.30 -22.60
N PRO A 170 -25.32 44.03 -21.40
CA PRO A 170 -26.19 44.99 -20.74
C PRO A 170 -25.42 46.29 -20.41
N GLU A 171 -26.04 47.46 -20.63
CA GLU A 171 -25.47 48.77 -20.26
C GLU A 171 -24.95 48.72 -18.83
N ILE A 172 -23.64 48.81 -18.65
CA ILE A 172 -22.98 48.78 -17.35
C ILE A 172 -23.05 50.20 -16.77
N PRO A 173 -23.79 50.47 -15.67
CA PRO A 173 -23.77 51.77 -15.03
C PRO A 173 -22.36 52.04 -14.49
N SER A 174 -21.83 53.22 -14.80
CA SER A 174 -20.53 53.70 -14.34
C SER A 174 -20.59 54.08 -12.87
N GLU A 175 -20.28 53.16 -11.95
CA GLU A 175 -19.98 53.49 -10.55
C GLU A 175 -18.74 52.73 -10.03
N GLU A 176 -17.97 53.45 -9.21
CA GLU A 176 -16.60 53.20 -8.72
C GLU A 176 -16.39 51.88 -7.96
N PRO A 177 -15.13 51.38 -7.84
CA PRO A 177 -14.87 50.04 -7.37
C PRO A 177 -14.97 49.95 -5.85
N VAL A 178 -15.97 49.22 -5.34
CA VAL A 178 -16.06 48.87 -3.93
C VAL A 178 -16.04 47.35 -3.74
N GLY A 179 -14.94 46.90 -3.13
CA GLY A 179 -14.85 45.74 -2.23
C GLY A 179 -15.46 44.41 -2.67
N HIS A 180 -14.63 43.47 -3.13
CA HIS A 180 -15.00 42.06 -3.16
C HIS A 180 -14.60 41.37 -1.85
N GLU A 181 -15.59 41.08 -1.00
CA GLU A 181 -15.56 39.97 -0.05
C GLU A 181 -16.65 38.94 -0.39
N ALA A 182 -16.22 37.67 -0.37
CA ALA A 182 -16.97 36.43 -0.16
C ALA A 182 -17.98 35.89 -1.20
N ILE A 183 -17.53 34.84 -1.92
CA ILE A 183 -18.11 33.48 -2.06
C ILE A 183 -19.65 33.34 -2.10
N THR A 184 -20.22 32.74 -3.17
CA THR A 184 -21.03 31.48 -3.11
C THR A 184 -21.57 30.99 -4.47
N GLU A 185 -21.46 29.66 -4.62
CA GLU A 185 -22.34 28.68 -5.30
C GLU A 185 -22.45 28.47 -6.84
N GLU A 186 -22.62 27.17 -7.14
CA GLU A 186 -22.61 26.36 -8.39
C GLU A 186 -23.42 26.86 -9.61
N PRO A 187 -23.20 26.23 -10.78
CA PRO A 187 -24.29 25.38 -11.27
C PRO A 187 -23.87 24.01 -11.82
N ALA A 188 -24.71 23.03 -11.50
CA ALA A 188 -24.70 21.66 -12.00
C ALA A 188 -25.30 21.51 -13.42
N LYS A 189 -24.80 20.49 -14.15
CA LYS A 189 -25.47 19.54 -15.09
C LYS A 189 -24.60 19.33 -16.35
N GLY A 190 -24.26 18.12 -16.80
CA GLY A 190 -24.40 16.77 -16.28
C GLY A 190 -23.65 15.83 -17.23
N ARG A 191 -22.92 14.84 -16.70
CA ARG A 191 -22.38 13.74 -17.48
C ARG A 191 -22.27 12.48 -16.61
N LEU A 192 -22.76 11.40 -17.19
CA LEU A 192 -23.06 10.08 -16.65
C LEU A 192 -22.06 9.51 -15.60
N HIS A 193 -22.64 9.00 -14.51
CA HIS A 193 -22.04 8.11 -13.52
C HIS A 193 -21.36 6.90 -14.18
N VAL A 194 -20.08 6.61 -13.84
CA VAL A 194 -19.61 5.40 -13.14
C VAL A 194 -18.14 5.64 -12.73
N SER A 195 -17.87 6.29 -11.59
CA SER A 195 -16.49 6.34 -11.03
C SER A 195 -16.40 6.77 -9.56
N ARG A 196 -17.43 6.53 -8.73
CA ARG A 196 -17.45 7.04 -7.34
C ARG A 196 -17.32 6.00 -6.22
N SER A 197 -16.83 4.79 -6.48
CA SER A 197 -16.87 3.70 -5.48
C SER A 197 -15.55 3.25 -4.85
N LEU A 198 -14.37 3.83 -5.13
CA LEU A 198 -13.13 3.33 -4.51
C LEU A 198 -12.28 4.38 -3.79
N THR A 199 -12.47 5.66 -4.06
CA THR A 199 -11.79 6.75 -3.34
C THR A 199 -12.51 7.15 -2.04
N GLY A 200 -13.82 6.92 -1.94
CA GLY A 200 -14.61 7.28 -0.75
C GLY A 200 -14.45 6.32 0.43
N LEU A 201 -14.11 5.05 0.21
CA LEU A 201 -14.01 4.06 1.30
C LEU A 201 -12.66 4.05 2.02
N VAL A 202 -11.65 4.73 1.46
CA VAL A 202 -10.28 4.77 2.02
C VAL A 202 -10.01 6.09 2.76
N SER A 203 -10.86 7.12 2.58
CA SER A 203 -10.65 8.44 3.18
C SER A 203 -11.21 8.60 4.60
N ASP A 204 -12.06 7.68 5.07
CA ASP A 204 -12.70 7.79 6.40
C ASP A 204 -11.85 7.20 7.55
N TYR A 205 -10.71 6.59 7.24
CA TYR A 205 -9.71 6.14 8.19
C TYR A 205 -8.33 6.48 7.64
N MET A 206 -7.78 7.65 8.01
CA MET A 206 -6.36 7.92 8.26
C MET A 206 -6.02 9.42 8.02
N PRO A 207 -5.29 10.10 8.92
CA PRO A 207 -4.95 11.51 8.76
C PRO A 207 -4.00 11.74 7.58
N SER A 208 -4.36 12.66 6.70
CA SER A 208 -3.76 12.96 5.39
C SER A 208 -2.26 13.32 5.36
N GLN A 209 -1.60 13.48 6.51
CA GLN A 209 -0.18 13.83 6.58
C GLN A 209 0.77 12.64 6.65
N GLN A 210 0.29 11.45 7.04
CA GLN A 210 1.14 10.26 7.21
C GLN A 210 1.33 9.51 5.88
N LEU A 211 0.28 9.41 5.07
CA LEU A 211 0.29 8.72 3.78
C LEU A 211 1.28 9.36 2.78
N HIS A 212 1.40 10.68 2.77
CA HIS A 212 2.34 11.38 1.88
C HIS A 212 3.81 11.10 2.27
N LYS A 213 4.11 11.00 3.57
CA LYS A 213 5.45 10.68 4.05
C LYS A 213 5.81 9.22 3.77
N ASP A 214 4.86 8.31 3.94
CA ASP A 214 5.07 6.88 3.71
C ASP A 214 5.19 6.55 2.21
N ILE A 215 4.39 7.20 1.35
CA ILE A 215 4.55 7.11 -0.11
C ILE A 215 5.88 7.69 -0.56
N HIS A 216 6.28 8.86 -0.03
CA HIS A 216 7.57 9.47 -0.38
C HIS A 216 8.76 8.62 0.10
N HIS A 217 8.67 8.01 1.29
CA HIS A 217 9.70 7.11 1.81
C HIS A 217 9.78 5.81 0.98
N PHE A 218 8.64 5.24 0.61
CA PHE A 218 8.55 4.07 -0.26
C PHE A 218 9.11 4.34 -1.66
N MET A 219 8.78 5.48 -2.27
CA MET A 219 9.36 5.89 -3.56
C MET A 219 10.87 6.09 -3.48
N LYS A 220 11.37 6.68 -2.38
CA LYS A 220 12.82 6.88 -2.16
C LYS A 220 13.58 5.56 -2.00
N ALA A 221 13.01 4.60 -1.27
CA ALA A 221 13.58 3.26 -1.10
C ALA A 221 13.64 2.49 -2.44
N ASN A 222 12.57 2.56 -3.24
CA ASN A 222 12.55 1.93 -4.57
C ASN A 222 13.56 2.56 -5.54
N MET A 223 13.70 3.90 -5.50
CA MET A 223 14.68 4.60 -6.33
C MET A 223 16.12 4.23 -5.96
N GLN A 224 16.42 4.08 -4.66
CA GLN A 224 17.74 3.62 -4.20
C GLN A 224 18.02 2.17 -4.62
N PHE A 225 17.01 1.29 -4.59
CA PHE A 225 17.14 -0.09 -5.03
C PHE A 225 17.45 -0.19 -6.53
N LEU A 226 16.78 0.62 -7.36
CA LEU A 226 17.06 0.73 -8.80
C LEU A 226 18.48 1.25 -9.08
N GLN A 227 18.97 2.22 -8.30
CA GLN A 227 20.36 2.70 -8.46
C GLN A 227 21.40 1.64 -8.10
N ILE A 228 21.15 0.80 -7.10
CA ILE A 228 22.03 -0.31 -6.72
C ILE A 228 22.07 -1.36 -7.84
N ILE A 229 20.92 -1.72 -8.40
CA ILE A 229 20.83 -2.66 -9.53
C ILE A 229 21.56 -2.11 -10.75
N HIS A 230 21.34 -0.85 -11.11
CA HIS A 230 22.03 -0.22 -12.24
C HIS A 230 23.55 -0.22 -12.05
N ARG A 231 24.04 0.10 -10.84
CA ARG A 231 25.47 0.07 -10.53
C ARG A 231 26.06 -1.34 -10.61
N TYR A 232 25.31 -2.35 -10.18
CA TYR A 232 25.74 -3.75 -10.27
C TYR A 232 25.81 -4.24 -11.73
N ILE A 233 24.82 -3.88 -12.55
CA ILE A 233 24.81 -4.18 -13.99
C ILE A 233 25.99 -3.50 -14.70
N THR A 234 26.28 -2.24 -14.39
CA THR A 234 27.41 -1.50 -14.98
C THR A 234 28.76 -2.12 -14.60
N VAL A 235 28.92 -2.59 -13.36
CA VAL A 235 30.14 -3.30 -12.92
C VAL A 235 30.30 -4.63 -13.64
N ILE A 236 29.22 -5.40 -13.82
CA ILE A 236 29.23 -6.66 -14.58
C ILE A 236 29.56 -6.41 -16.05
N ALA A 237 28.96 -5.39 -16.67
CA ALA A 237 29.21 -5.04 -18.06
C ALA A 237 30.66 -4.62 -18.29
N ASN A 238 31.23 -3.80 -17.39
CA ASN A 238 32.64 -3.40 -17.46
C ASN A 238 33.61 -4.56 -17.18
N SER A 239 33.28 -5.47 -16.26
CA SER A 239 34.09 -6.65 -16.00
C SER A 239 34.10 -7.62 -17.18
N ARG A 240 32.96 -7.76 -17.89
CA ARG A 240 32.85 -8.57 -19.10
C ARG A 240 33.59 -7.97 -20.30
N ALA A 241 33.70 -6.64 -20.36
CA ALA A 241 34.49 -5.93 -21.38
C ALA A 241 36.01 -6.06 -21.20
N GLN A 242 36.50 -6.28 -19.97
CA GLN A 242 37.93 -6.52 -19.71
C GLN A 242 38.38 -7.96 -19.99
N ILE A 243 37.46 -8.93 -20.04
CA ILE A 243 37.78 -10.35 -20.31
C ILE A 243 37.90 -10.63 -21.83
N HIS A 244 37.48 -9.70 -22.69
CA HIS A 244 37.52 -9.81 -24.16
C HIS A 244 38.56 -8.91 -24.85
N LYS A 245 39.54 -8.39 -24.10
CA LYS A 245 40.79 -7.80 -24.63
C LYS A 245 41.97 -8.67 -24.23
#